data_AF-A0A423TCQ9-F1
#
_entry.id   AF-A0A423TCQ9-F1
#
_cell.length_a   1.000
_cell.length_b   1.000
_cell.length_c   1.000
_cell.angle_alpha   90.00
_cell.angle_beta   90.00
_cell.angle_gamma   90.00
#
_symmetry.space_group_name_H-M   'P 1'
#
loop_
_entity.id
_entity.type
_entity.pdbx_description
1 polymer ?
#
loop_
_entity_poly.entity_id
_entity_poly.type
_entity_poly.pdbx_seq_one_letter_code
_entity_poly.pdbx_strand_id
1 'polypeptide(L)'
;MISSIGRGLCVLIGIHKNDTSADIEFMVRKILNTRLFEDGNGKRWQLGVKDAGLEILCVSQFTLYCELKGNKPDYRHAMGAM
;
A
#
# COMPACT_ATOMS: atom_id res chain seq x y z
N MET A 1 17.36 7.33 12.25
CA MET A 1 16.32 7.23 11.20
C MET A 1 16.21 5.76 10.82
N ILE A 2 15.01 5.19 10.74
CA ILE A 2 14.84 3.76 10.43
C ILE A 2 14.86 3.54 8.91
N SER A 3 14.18 4.39 8.13
CA SER A 3 14.22 4.37 6.66
C SER A 3 13.68 5.68 6.07
N SER A 4 14.05 5.99 4.82
CA SER A 4 13.51 7.10 4.01
C SER A 4 13.60 6.76 2.52
N ILE A 5 12.75 7.39 1.70
CA ILE A 5 12.82 7.31 0.24
C ILE A 5 12.79 8.74 -0.35
N GLY A 6 13.30 8.88 -1.57
CA GLY A 6 13.11 10.03 -2.44
C GLY A 6 11.71 10.02 -3.06
N ARG A 7 11.63 10.31 -4.37
CA ARG A 7 10.34 10.33 -5.08
C ARG A 7 9.82 8.91 -5.28
N GLY A 8 8.57 8.67 -4.92
CA GLY A 8 8.02 7.32 -4.93
C GLY A 8 6.66 7.18 -4.27
N LEU A 9 6.38 5.98 -3.77
CA LEU A 9 5.16 5.66 -3.04
C LEU A 9 5.45 5.36 -1.57
N CYS A 10 4.69 5.97 -0.67
CA CYS A 10 4.55 5.48 0.69
C CYS A 10 3.29 4.58 0.73
N VAL A 11 3.48 3.29 0.97
CA VAL A 11 2.41 2.29 0.98
C VAL A 11 2.15 1.86 2.41
N LEU A 12 0.99 2.25 2.93
CA LEU A 12 0.48 1.74 4.20
C LEU A 12 -0.18 0.39 3.95
N ILE A 13 0.37 -0.67 4.53
CA ILE A 13 -0.05 -2.07 4.28
C ILE A 13 -0.88 -2.55 5.46
N GLY A 14 -2.18 -2.76 5.23
CA GLY A 14 -3.03 -3.54 6.11
C GLY A 14 -3.15 -4.95 5.56
N ILE A 15 -3.10 -5.96 6.44
CA ILE A 15 -3.39 -7.35 6.07
C ILE A 15 -4.64 -7.79 6.82
N HIS A 16 -5.62 -8.32 6.09
CA HIS A 16 -6.84 -8.88 6.66
C HIS A 16 -6.55 -10.30 7.18
N LYS A 17 -7.24 -10.74 8.23
CA LYS A 17 -7.07 -12.08 8.82
C LYS A 17 -7.38 -13.24 7.86
N ASN A 18 -8.09 -12.97 6.76
CA ASN A 18 -8.46 -13.95 5.75
C ASN A 18 -7.66 -13.77 4.44
N ASP A 19 -6.71 -12.83 4.38
CA ASP A 19 -5.88 -12.65 3.18
C ASP A 19 -5.03 -13.89 2.94
N THR A 20 -4.96 -14.28 1.68
CA THR A 20 -4.15 -15.41 1.21
C THR A 20 -2.93 -14.90 0.44
N SER A 21 -1.99 -15.81 0.14
CA SER A 21 -0.84 -15.49 -0.71
C SER A 21 -1.26 -14.96 -2.10
N ALA A 22 -2.42 -15.39 -2.62
CA ALA A 22 -2.93 -14.90 -3.89
C ALA A 22 -3.37 -13.43 -3.80
N ASP A 23 -3.99 -13.03 -2.69
CA ASP A 23 -4.37 -11.64 -2.45
C ASP A 23 -3.14 -10.73 -2.34
N ILE A 24 -2.09 -11.21 -1.65
CA ILE A 24 -0.82 -10.50 -1.53
C ILE A 24 -0.17 -10.31 -2.92
N GLU A 25 -0.10 -11.36 -3.72
CA GLU A 25 0.48 -11.27 -5.07
C GLU A 25 -0.32 -10.31 -5.96
N PHE A 26 -1.65 -10.36 -5.88
CA PHE A 26 -2.53 -9.43 -6.57
C PHE A 26 -2.26 -7.97 -6.15
N MET A 27 -2.16 -7.71 -4.85
CA MET A 27 -1.90 -6.37 -4.32
C MET A 27 -0.51 -5.85 -4.72
N VAL A 28 0.53 -6.67 -4.70
CA VAL A 28 1.87 -6.31 -5.19
C VAL A 28 1.80 -5.91 -6.67
N ARG A 29 1.15 -6.72 -7.51
CA ARG A 29 0.97 -6.40 -8.94
C ARG A 29 0.18 -5.10 -9.12
N LYS A 30 -0.83 -4.84 -8.29
CA LYS A 30 -1.59 -3.59 -8.33
C LYS A 30 -0.73 -2.39 -7.96
N ILE A 31 -0.01 -2.43 -6.84
CA ILE A 31 0.85 -1.32 -6.38
C ILE A 31 1.89 -0.96 -7.45
N LEU A 32 2.56 -1.97 -8.03
CA LEU A 32 3.62 -1.74 -9.01
C LEU A 32 3.10 -1.11 -10.33
N ASN A 33 1.90 -1.48 -10.75
CA ASN A 33 1.36 -1.11 -12.07
C ASN A 33 0.30 0.00 -12.03
N THR A 34 -0.13 0.47 -10.85
CA THR A 34 -1.08 1.59 -10.75
C THR A 34 -0.44 2.84 -11.31
N ARG A 35 -1.07 3.41 -12.35
CA ARG A 35 -0.55 4.57 -13.07
C ARG A 35 -0.80 5.85 -12.28
N LEU A 36 0.19 6.27 -11.51
CA LEU A 36 0.11 7.45 -10.64
C LEU A 36 1.06 8.57 -11.07
N PHE A 37 2.03 8.28 -11.94
CA PHE A 37 3.09 9.21 -12.32
C PHE A 37 2.93 9.72 -13.74
N GLU A 38 3.59 10.85 -13.99
CA GLU A 38 3.64 11.48 -15.31
C GLU A 38 4.61 10.74 -16.24
N ASP A 39 4.34 10.78 -17.53
CA ASP A 39 5.29 10.36 -18.56
C ASP A 39 6.29 11.49 -18.90
N GLY A 40 7.21 11.22 -19.84
CA GLY A 40 8.20 12.21 -20.30
C GLY A 40 7.60 13.45 -20.97
N ASN A 41 6.30 13.45 -21.29
CA ASN A 41 5.57 14.58 -21.86
C ASN A 41 4.76 15.34 -20.80
N GLY A 42 4.87 14.98 -19.52
CA GLY A 42 4.15 15.62 -18.41
C GLY A 42 2.68 15.20 -18.29
N LYS A 43 2.24 14.17 -19.03
CA LYS A 43 0.85 13.72 -18.96
C LYS A 43 0.64 12.88 -17.70
N ARG A 44 -0.34 13.25 -16.88
CA ARG A 44 -0.68 12.55 -15.63
C ARG A 44 -1.27 11.17 -15.87
N TRP A 45 -1.16 10.31 -14.85
CA TRP A 45 -1.75 8.97 -14.79
C TRP A 45 -1.25 8.01 -15.87
N GLN A 46 0.04 8.10 -16.22
CA GLN A 46 0.62 7.31 -17.31
C GLN A 46 1.53 6.19 -16.82
N LEU A 47 2.37 6.42 -15.82
CA LEU A 47 3.38 5.44 -15.42
C LEU A 47 3.09 4.85 -14.04
N GLY A 48 3.34 3.55 -13.90
CA GLY A 48 3.47 2.90 -12.59
C GLY A 48 4.75 3.30 -11.88
N VAL A 49 4.85 3.02 -10.58
CA VAL A 49 6.07 3.31 -9.79
C VAL A 49 7.29 2.59 -10.36
N LYS A 50 7.09 1.36 -10.86
CA LYS A 50 8.13 0.56 -11.50
C LYS A 50 8.57 1.18 -12.82
N ASP A 51 7.62 1.55 -13.68
CA ASP A 51 7.92 2.14 -15.00
C ASP A 51 8.60 3.50 -14.89
N ALA A 52 8.29 4.25 -13.83
CA ALA A 52 8.91 5.53 -13.52
C ALA A 52 10.28 5.40 -12.82
N GLY A 53 10.73 4.19 -12.49
CA GLY A 53 12.01 3.96 -11.79
C GLY A 53 12.08 4.59 -10.40
N LEU A 54 10.94 4.67 -9.71
CA LEU A 54 10.79 5.35 -8.42
C LEU A 54 10.81 4.36 -7.25
N GLU A 55 10.95 4.91 -6.05
CA GLU A 55 11.12 4.12 -4.82
C GLU A 55 9.79 3.78 -4.16
N ILE A 56 9.79 2.78 -3.27
CA ILE A 56 8.63 2.38 -2.47
C ILE A 56 9.06 2.24 -1.01
N LEU A 57 8.30 2.88 -0.12
CA LEU A 57 8.39 2.70 1.32
C LEU A 57 7.13 1.99 1.81
N CYS A 58 7.29 0.77 2.31
CA CYS A 58 6.20 -0.03 2.87
C CYS A 58 6.17 0.11 4.40
N VAL A 59 5.00 0.44 4.95
CA VAL A 59 4.79 0.55 6.40
C VAL A 59 3.61 -0.30 6.81
N SER A 60 3.81 -1.22 7.75
CA SER A 60 2.71 -2.03 8.32
C SER A 60 1.72 -1.11 9.03
N GLN A 61 0.43 -1.22 8.68
CA GLN A 61 -0.64 -0.36 9.16
C GLN A 61 -1.94 -1.15 9.38
N PHE A 62 -2.03 -1.88 10.50
CA PHE A 62 -3.22 -2.68 10.85
C PHE A 62 -4.50 -1.84 11.00
N THR A 63 -4.36 -0.54 11.30
CA THR A 63 -5.51 0.36 11.51
C THR A 63 -6.33 0.59 10.25
N LEU A 64 -5.86 0.15 9.08
CA LEU A 64 -6.65 0.20 7.85
C LEU A 64 -7.87 -0.72 7.92
N TYR A 65 -7.83 -1.79 8.74
CA TYR A 65 -8.98 -2.65 9.02
C TYR A 65 -9.69 -2.27 10.33
N CYS A 66 -9.85 -0.97 10.56
CA CYS A 66 -10.60 -0.42 11.69
C CYS A 66 -12.10 -0.36 11.37
N GLU A 67 -12.91 -0.85 12.28
CA GLU A 67 -14.34 -0.54 12.36
C GLU A 67 -14.61 0.25 13.64
N LEU A 68 -15.52 1.23 13.58
CA LEU A 68 -15.89 2.02 14.75
C LEU A 68 -17.18 1.49 15.39
N LYS A 69 -17.10 1.08 16.65
CA LYS A 69 -18.26 0.79 17.50
C LYS A 69 -18.51 1.99 18.41
N GLY A 70 -19.32 2.93 17.92
CA GLY A 70 -19.39 4.27 18.50
C GLY A 70 -18.05 4.97 18.30
N ASN A 71 -17.42 5.41 19.39
CA ASN A 71 -16.08 6.03 19.35
C ASN A 71 -14.95 5.02 19.63
N LYS A 72 -15.27 3.74 19.86
CA LYS A 72 -14.27 2.72 20.15
C LYS A 72 -13.83 2.04 18.84
N PRO A 73 -12.53 2.06 18.51
CA PRO A 73 -12.02 1.32 17.37
C PRO A 73 -11.99 -0.18 17.64
N ASP A 74 -12.23 -0.94 16.58
CA ASP A 74 -12.34 -2.38 16.58
C ASP A 74 -11.56 -2.94 15.38
N TYR A 75 -10.61 -3.83 15.64
CA TYR A 75 -9.67 -4.33 14.64
C TYR A 75 -9.81 -5.83 14.41
N ARG A 76 -10.98 -6.43 14.68
CA ARG A 76 -11.21 -7.89 14.54
C ARG A 76 -10.99 -8.44 13.13
N HIS A 77 -10.84 -7.56 12.14
CA HIS A 77 -10.58 -7.88 10.73
C HIS A 77 -9.09 -7.85 10.38
N ALA A 78 -8.26 -7.13 11.14
CA ALA A 78 -6.82 -7.15 10.93
C ALA A 78 -6.23 -8.53 11.27
N MET A 79 -5.19 -8.93 10.54
CA MET A 79 -4.39 -10.10 10.90
C MET A 79 -3.72 -9.85 12.26
N GLY A 80 -3.79 -10.85 13.16
CA GLY A 80 -3.13 -10.79 14.45
C GLY A 80 -1.61 -10.75 14.31
N ALA A 81 -0.93 -10.06 15.22
CA ALA A 81 0.52 -10.18 15.34
C ALA A 81 0.85 -11.62 15.79
N MET A 82 1.83 -12.24 15.12
CA MET A 82 2.46 -13.49 15.60
C MET A 82 3.26 -13.26 16.88
#